data_AF-A0A7W0UU38-F1
#
_entry.id   AF-A0A7W0UU38-F1
#
_cell.length_a   1.000
_cell.length_b   1.000
_cell.length_c   1.000
_cell.angle_alpha   90.00
_cell.angle_beta   90.00
_cell.angle_gamma   90.00
#
_symmetry.space_group_name_H-M   'P 1'
#
loop_
_entity.id
_entity.type
_entity.pdbx_description
1 polymer ?
#
loop_
_entity_poly.entity_id
_entity_poly.type
_entity_poly.pdbx_seq_one_letter_code
_entity_poly.pdbx_strand_id
1 'polypeptide(L)' 'MGDGRFDQWETVADFEDVETARAFAGQLRELGFEVALTADWELDRFGRGEIYLRVPGESYGDATVALDGLD' A
#
# COMPACT_ATOMS: atom_id res chain seq x y z
N MET A 1 -12.69 6.64 1.16
CA MET A 1 -13.08 7.17 -0.16
C MET A 1 -11.91 7.98 -0.70
N GLY A 2 -11.33 7.55 -1.82
CA GLY A 2 -9.99 7.88 -2.33
C GLY A 2 -9.49 9.31 -2.07
N ASP A 3 -8.33 9.40 -1.41
CA ASP A 3 -7.64 10.67 -1.22
C ASP A 3 -6.88 11.00 -2.52
N GLY A 4 -7.37 12.00 -3.27
CA GLY A 4 -6.83 12.39 -4.59
C GLY A 4 -5.38 12.88 -4.57
N ARG A 5 -4.71 12.93 -3.41
CA ARG A 5 -3.25 13.14 -3.33
C ARG A 5 -2.48 11.92 -3.84
N PHE A 6 -3.11 10.75 -3.86
CA PHE A 6 -2.52 9.49 -4.32
C PHE A 6 -2.96 9.08 -5.73
N ASP A 7 -3.61 9.98 -6.49
CA ASP A 7 -4.00 9.73 -7.89
C ASP A 7 -2.77 9.48 -8.79
N GLN A 8 -1.65 10.14 -8.46
CA GLN A 8 -0.37 9.98 -9.15
C GLN A 8 0.51 8.85 -8.58
N TRP A 9 -0.02 8.09 -7.61
CA TRP A 9 0.69 6.99 -6.96
C TRP A 9 0.21 5.66 -7.53
N GLU A 10 1.15 4.75 -7.78
CA GLU A 10 0.86 3.43 -8.31
C GLU A 10 0.64 2.42 -7.20
N THR A 11 -0.33 1.53 -7.39
CA THR A 11 -0.61 0.42 -6.47
C THR A 11 0.41 -0.69 -6.69
N VAL A 12 1.21 -0.96 -5.67
CA VAL A 12 2.21 -2.04 -5.67
C VAL A 12 1.58 -3.38 -5.27
N ALA A 13 0.64 -3.34 -4.33
CA ALA A 13 -0.10 -4.52 -3.89
C ALA A 13 -1.44 -4.14 -3.28
N ASP A 14 -2.37 -5.09 -3.31
CA ASP A 14 -3.65 -5.03 -2.62
C ASP A 14 -3.71 -6.04 -1.47
N PHE A 15 -4.49 -5.70 -0.46
CA PHE A 15 -4.66 -6.48 0.75
C PHE A 15 -6.13 -6.46 1.17
N GLU A 16 -6.58 -7.54 1.80
CA GLU A 16 -7.93 -7.65 2.36
C GLU A 16 -8.02 -7.15 3.81
N ASP A 17 -6.88 -6.93 4.46
CA ASP A 17 -6.77 -6.62 5.89
C ASP A 17 -5.75 -5.50 6.17
N VAL A 18 -6.13 -4.52 7.01
CA VAL A 18 -5.29 -3.36 7.33
C VAL A 18 -4.04 -3.75 8.12
N GLU A 19 -4.10 -4.74 9.00
CA GLU A 19 -2.92 -5.13 9.78
C GLU A 19 -1.83 -5.68 8.87
N THR A 20 -2.21 -6.56 7.94
CA THR A 20 -1.30 -7.08 6.92
C THR A 20 -0.76 -5.95 6.05
N ALA A 21 -1.64 -5.09 5.51
CA ALA A 21 -1.22 -3.96 4.69
C ALA A 21 -0.24 -3.02 5.42
N ARG A 22 -0.45 -2.79 6.72
CA ARG A 22 0.45 -2.00 7.58
C ARG A 22 1.80 -2.67 7.81
N ALA A 23 1.84 -4.00 7.94
CA ALA A 23 3.09 -4.73 8.10
C ALA A 23 3.99 -4.57 6.87
N PHE A 24 3.44 -4.76 5.67
CA PHE A 24 4.19 -4.57 4.42
C PHE A 24 4.55 -3.09 4.17
N ALA A 25 3.63 -2.16 4.46
CA ALA A 25 3.92 -0.73 4.41
C ALA A 25 5.06 -0.33 5.37
N GLY A 26 5.11 -0.95 6.56
CA GLY A 26 6.19 -0.76 7.53
C GLY A 26 7.53 -1.19 6.95
N GLN A 27 7.62 -2.38 6.39
CA GLN A 27 8.85 -2.91 5.80
C GLN A 27 9.35 -2.04 4.64
N LEU A 28 8.46 -1.63 3.72
CA LEU A 28 8.84 -0.71 2.65
C LEU A 28 9.32 0.65 3.19
N ARG A 29 8.71 1.17 4.26
CA ARG A 29 9.20 2.40 4.91
C ARG A 29 10.56 2.24 5.56
N GLU A 30 10.85 1.07 6.15
CA GLU A 30 12.17 0.76 6.71
C GLU A 30 13.24 0.69 5.61
N LEU A 31 12.87 0.29 4.40
CA LEU A 31 13.71 0.34 3.21
C LEU A 31 13.84 1.76 2.61
N GLY A 32 13.12 2.75 3.14
CA GLY A 32 13.19 4.15 2.74
C GLY A 32 12.16 4.57 1.69
N PHE A 33 11.17 3.73 1.37
CA PHE A 33 10.13 4.07 0.41
C PHE A 33 9.02 4.92 1.04
N GLU A 34 8.52 5.88 0.27
CA GLU A 34 7.28 6.58 0.61
C GLU A 34 6.08 5.71 0.24
N VAL A 35 5.23 5.40 1.21
CA VAL A 35 4.07 4.52 1.03
C VAL A 35 2.80 5.13 1.61
N ALA A 36 1.67 4.81 0.98
CA ALA A 36 0.35 5.18 1.43
C ALA A 36 -0.60 3.98 1.35
N LEU A 37 -1.44 3.83 2.36
CA LEU A 37 -2.53 2.85 2.35
C LEU A 37 -3.83 3.59 2.01
N THR A 38 -4.50 3.13 0.98
CA THR A 38 -5.78 3.68 0.51
C THR A 38 -6.83 2.59 0.49
N ALA A 39 -8.10 2.96 0.60
CA ALA A 39 -9.22 2.05 0.42
C ALA A 39 -10.30 2.75 -0.40
N ASP A 40 -10.82 2.05 -1.40
CA ASP A 40 -11.90 2.58 -2.24
C ASP A 40 -13.22 2.64 -1.49
N TRP A 41 -13.42 1.74 -0.52
CA TRP A 41 -14.62 1.68 0.32
C TRP A 41 -14.29 1.89 1.80
N GLU A 42 -15.32 2.17 2.60
CA GLU A 42 -15.19 2.06 4.05
C GLU A 42 -14.88 0.61 4.42
N LEU A 43 -13.93 0.45 5.33
CA LEU A 43 -13.57 -0.86 5.86
C LEU A 43 -14.67 -1.37 6.78
N ASP A 44 -14.86 -2.69 6.80
CA ASP A 44 -15.73 -3.34 7.77
C ASP A 44 -15.22 -3.10 9.22
N ARG A 45 -16.06 -3.41 10.21
CA ARG A 45 -15.75 -3.32 11.66
C ARG A 45 -14.47 -4.05 12.07
N PHE A 46 -14.02 -5.03 11.29
CA PHE A 46 -12.76 -5.75 11.52
C PHE A 46 -11.55 -5.13 10.81
N GLY A 47 -11.71 -3.98 10.14
CA GLY A 47 -10.63 -3.35 9.38
C GLY A 47 -10.33 -4.06 8.06
N ARG A 48 -11.32 -4.74 7.48
CA ARG A 48 -11.20 -5.50 6.25
C ARG A 48 -11.89 -4.81 5.09
N GLY A 49 -11.33 -4.99 3.89
CA GLY A 49 -11.84 -4.42 2.66
C GLY A 49 -10.75 -4.39 1.59
N GLU A 50 -11.02 -3.74 0.47
CA GLU A 50 -10.04 -3.56 -0.59
C GLU A 50 -9.07 -2.44 -0.21
N ILE A 51 -7.87 -2.82 0.24
CA ILE A 51 -6.84 -1.90 0.70
C ILE A 51 -5.69 -1.94 -0.28
N TYR A 52 -5.31 -0.79 -0.81
CA TYR A 52 -4.24 -0.65 -1.78
C TYR A 52 -3.03 0.01 -1.13
N LEU A 53 -1.90 -0.69 -1.19
CA LEU A 53 -0.58 -0.16 -0.88
C LEU A 53 -0.04 0.54 -2.12
N ARG A 54 0.07 1.86 -2.01
CA ARG A 54 0.53 2.74 -3.10
C ARG A 54 1.88 3.36 -2.79
N VAL A 55 2.64 3.62 -3.85
CA VAL A 55 3.92 4.35 -3.82
C VAL A 55 3.97 5.40 -4.92
N PRO A 56 4.82 6.44 -4.81
CA PRO A 56 5.07 7.34 -5.93
C PRO A 56 5.47 6.55 -7.18
N GLY A 57 4.92 6.88 -8.36
CA GLY A 57 5.18 6.10 -9.58
C GLY A 57 6.67 5.98 -9.95
N GLU A 58 7.50 6.94 -9.54
CA GLU A 58 8.96 6.88 -9.68
C GLU A 58 9.61 5.73 -8.88
N SER A 59 8.98 5.31 -7.78
CA SER A 59 9.44 4.23 -6.89
C SER A 59 8.74 2.90 -7.14
N TYR A 60 7.73 2.85 -8.03
CA TYR A 60 6.92 1.65 -8.26
C TYR A 60 7.76 0.43 -8.61
N GLY A 61 8.73 0.59 -9.52
CA GLY A 61 9.61 -0.50 -9.95
C GLY A 61 10.42 -1.10 -8.79
N ASP A 62 11.15 -0.25 -8.06
CA ASP A 62 11.97 -0.65 -6.92
C ASP A 62 11.12 -1.21 -5.76
N ALA A 63 9.98 -0.57 -5.46
CA ALA A 63 9.08 -1.02 -4.41
C ALA A 63 8.45 -2.39 -4.72
N THR A 64 8.13 -2.67 -5.99
CA THR A 64 7.60 -3.98 -6.42
C THR A 64 8.65 -5.07 -6.23
N VAL A 65 9.89 -4.81 -6.63
CA VAL A 65 11.01 -5.75 -6.46
C VAL A 65 11.31 -5.98 -4.98
N ALA A 66 11.31 -4.92 -4.18
CA ALA A 66 11.49 -5.03 -2.74
C ALA A 66 10.38 -5.87 -2.10
N LEU A 67 9.13 -5.66 -2.51
CA LEU A 67 7.97 -6.40 -1.99
C LEU A 67 7.99 -7.88 -2.36
N ASP A 68 8.35 -8.22 -3.60
CA ASP A 68 8.51 -9.62 -4.06
C ASP A 68 9.56 -10.39 -3.23
N GLY A 69 10.59 -9.70 -2.75
CA GLY A 69 11.58 -10.29 -1.84
C GLY A 69 11.12 -10.48 -0.38
N LEU A 70 9.92 -10.00 -0.01
CA LEU A 70 9.36 -10.11 1.35
C LEU A 70 8.31 -11.23 1.50
N ASP A 71 7.85 -11.83 0.40
CA ASP A 71 6.95 -13.01 0.37
C ASP A 71 7.73 -14.32 0.58
#